data_AF-A0A4Y2IZP4-F1
#
_entry.id   AF-A0A4Y2IZP4-F1
#
_cell.length_a   1.000
_cell.length_b   1.000
_cell.length_c   1.000
_cell.angle_alpha   90.00
_cell.angle_beta   90.00
_cell.angle_gamma   90.00
#
_symmetry.space_group_name_H-M   'P 1'
#
loop_
_entity.id
_entity.type
_entity.pdbx_description
1 polymer ?
#
loop_
_entity_poly.entity_id
_entity_poly.type
_entity_poly.pdbx_seq_one_letter_code
_entity_poly.pdbx_strand_id
1 'polypeptide(L)'
;MFDNKILNDKENICQKCDCGPNGKCSFENGQKTCSCNEGFGHKDGTCRENCNQNEDCLNEGKCEDKFCSCNDGLTGDKCEIVTDCFVGKYKDCEKSGGKCKYEGGKAVCECFDNKILNDKENICQGKH
;
A
#
# COMPACT_ATOMS: atom_id res chain seq x y z
N MET A 1 -18.19 -23.59 -9.98
CA MET A 1 -17.53 -22.36 -9.48
C MET A 1 -16.96 -21.69 -10.70
N PHE A 2 -17.55 -20.58 -11.13
CA PHE A 2 -17.31 -19.98 -12.44
C PHE A 2 -15.89 -19.42 -12.53
N ASP A 3 -15.18 -19.78 -13.59
CA ASP A 3 -13.79 -19.41 -13.84
C ASP A 3 -13.65 -17.89 -13.84
N ASN A 4 -13.03 -17.34 -12.79
CA ASN A 4 -12.76 -15.91 -12.65
C ASN A 4 -11.56 -15.47 -13.51
N LYS A 5 -11.44 -16.09 -14.69
CA LYS A 5 -10.31 -15.98 -15.61
C LYS A 5 -10.80 -16.19 -17.04
N ILE A 6 -10.26 -15.42 -17.98
CA ILE A 6 -10.48 -15.60 -19.42
C ILE A 6 -9.11 -15.76 -20.09
N LEU A 7 -9.00 -16.69 -21.04
CA LEU A 7 -7.84 -16.79 -21.92
C LEU A 7 -7.93 -15.68 -22.98
N ASN A 8 -6.96 -14.77 -22.99
CA ASN A 8 -6.80 -13.83 -24.08
C ASN A 8 -5.99 -14.51 -25.19
N ASP A 9 -6.69 -15.07 -26.17
CA ASP A 9 -6.10 -15.86 -27.27
C ASP A 9 -5.10 -15.06 -28.14
N LYS A 10 -5.18 -13.71 -28.15
CA LYS A 10 -4.24 -12.88 -28.90
C LYS A 10 -2.87 -12.80 -28.24
N GLU A 11 -2.83 -12.83 -26.92
CA GLU A 11 -1.62 -12.67 -26.11
C GLU A 11 -1.17 -14.02 -25.49
N ASN A 12 -2.02 -15.06 -25.57
CA ASN A 12 -1.87 -16.32 -24.84
C ASN A 12 -1.69 -16.12 -23.32
N ILE A 13 -2.37 -15.10 -22.77
CA ILE A 13 -2.33 -14.74 -21.35
C ILE A 13 -3.68 -15.05 -20.72
N CYS A 14 -3.64 -15.75 -19.58
CA CYS A 14 -4.81 -15.97 -18.75
C CYS A 14 -5.09 -14.72 -17.91
N GLN A 15 -6.06 -13.91 -18.33
CA GLN A 15 -6.46 -12.71 -17.61
C GLN A 15 -7.35 -13.09 -16.42
N LYS A 16 -6.91 -12.79 -15.20
CA LYS A 16 -7.73 -12.93 -13.98
C LYS A 16 -8.64 -11.72 -13.80
N CYS A 17 -9.87 -11.95 -13.36
CA CYS A 17 -10.74 -10.88 -12.91
C CYS A 17 -10.35 -10.47 -11.48
N ASP A 18 -9.65 -9.34 -11.35
CA ASP A 18 -9.17 -8.86 -10.05
C ASP A 18 -9.40 -7.37 -9.87
N CYS A 19 -10.46 -6.96 -9.18
CA CYS A 19 -10.75 -5.55 -8.89
C CYS A 19 -10.24 -5.10 -7.52
N GLY A 20 -9.49 -5.95 -6.81
CA GLY A 20 -9.22 -5.78 -5.39
C GLY A 20 -10.42 -6.14 -4.51
N PRO A 21 -10.27 -6.00 -3.17
CA PRO A 21 -11.31 -6.41 -2.21
C PRO A 21 -12.55 -5.50 -2.22
N ASN A 22 -12.43 -4.27 -2.74
CA ASN A 22 -13.48 -3.25 -2.71
C ASN A 22 -14.20 -3.08 -4.05
N GLY A 23 -14.14 -4.10 -4.91
CA GLY A 23 -14.80 -4.11 -6.20
C GLY A 23 -15.34 -5.48 -6.57
N LYS A 24 -16.53 -5.49 -7.15
CA LYS A 24 -17.06 -6.67 -7.83
C LYS A 24 -16.47 -6.74 -9.23
N CYS A 25 -15.87 -7.87 -9.56
CA CYS A 25 -15.29 -8.10 -10.88
C CYS A 25 -16.23 -8.92 -11.78
N SER A 26 -16.33 -8.51 -13.04
CA SER A 26 -17.02 -9.25 -14.11
C SER A 26 -16.23 -9.12 -15.42
N PHE A 27 -16.59 -9.95 -16.41
CA PHE A 27 -16.13 -9.79 -17.78
C PHE A 27 -17.29 -9.42 -18.69
N GLU A 28 -17.15 -8.33 -19.45
CA GLU A 28 -18.10 -7.90 -20.47
C GLU A 28 -17.37 -7.84 -21.80
N ASN A 29 -17.88 -8.55 -22.82
CA ASN A 29 -17.24 -8.68 -24.14
C ASN A 29 -15.76 -9.11 -24.10
N GLY A 30 -15.41 -9.97 -23.14
CA GLY A 30 -14.03 -10.44 -22.94
C GLY A 30 -13.09 -9.43 -22.28
N GLN A 31 -13.59 -8.24 -21.91
CA GLN A 31 -12.84 -7.24 -21.14
C GLN A 31 -13.26 -7.28 -19.67
N LYS A 32 -12.27 -7.10 -18.79
CA LYS A 32 -12.49 -7.01 -17.35
C LYS A 32 -13.19 -5.70 -17.01
N THR A 33 -14.28 -5.79 -16.27
CA THR A 33 -15.06 -4.67 -15.73
C THR A 33 -15.04 -4.73 -14.20
N CYS A 34 -14.88 -3.57 -13.57
CA CYS A 34 -14.93 -3.42 -12.11
C CYS A 34 -16.08 -2.52 -11.69
N SER A 35 -16.94 -3.01 -10.80
CA SER A 35 -17.93 -2.21 -10.09
C SER A 35 -17.41 -1.95 -8.68
N CYS A 36 -17.01 -0.71 -8.40
CA CYS A 36 -16.44 -0.31 -7.11
C CYS A 36 -17.52 -0.01 -6.07
N ASN A 37 -17.24 -0.36 -4.82
CA ASN A 37 -18.10 -0.03 -3.68
C ASN A 37 -18.14 1.49 -3.44
N GLU A 38 -19.13 1.94 -2.66
CA GLU A 38 -19.20 3.34 -2.22
C GLU A 38 -17.91 3.75 -1.50
N GLY A 39 -17.38 4.93 -1.85
CA GLY A 39 -16.09 5.41 -1.34
C GLY A 39 -14.87 4.92 -2.14
N PHE A 40 -15.05 4.08 -3.17
CA PHE A 40 -13.97 3.59 -4.02
C PHE A 40 -14.16 4.01 -5.49
N GLY A 41 -13.05 4.25 -6.17
CA GLY A 41 -13.00 4.65 -7.57
C GLY A 41 -12.05 3.77 -8.38
N HIS A 42 -12.23 3.74 -9.70
CA HIS A 42 -11.37 2.95 -10.57
C HIS A 42 -10.05 3.66 -10.83
N LYS A 43 -8.94 3.10 -10.36
CA LYS A 43 -7.58 3.59 -10.60
C LYS A 43 -6.62 2.40 -10.76
N ASP A 44 -5.72 2.51 -11.74
CA ASP A 44 -4.73 1.47 -12.07
C ASP A 44 -5.33 0.07 -12.29
N GLY A 45 -6.54 0.02 -12.87
CA GLY A 45 -7.22 -1.24 -13.18
C GLY A 45 -7.90 -1.92 -12.00
N THR A 46 -7.98 -1.27 -10.84
CA THR A 46 -8.59 -1.80 -9.60
C THR A 46 -9.45 -0.75 -8.91
N CYS A 47 -10.27 -1.17 -7.93
CA CYS A 47 -11.01 -0.24 -7.08
C CYS A 47 -10.12 0.21 -5.93
N ARG A 48 -9.82 1.50 -5.90
CA ARG A 48 -8.95 2.19 -4.93
C ARG A 48 -9.78 3.14 -4.08
N GLU A 49 -9.40 3.30 -2.81
CA GLU A 49 -10.14 4.18 -1.89
C GLU A 49 -10.02 5.65 -2.32
N ASN A 50 -11.14 6.37 -2.29
CA ASN A 50 -11.19 7.77 -2.67
C ASN A 50 -10.84 8.68 -1.49
N CYS A 51 -10.31 9.86 -1.78
CA CYS A 51 -10.21 10.99 -0.86
C CYS A 51 -11.12 12.14 -1.30
N ASN A 52 -11.50 13.00 -0.36
CA ASN A 52 -12.22 14.24 -0.60
C ASN A 52 -11.38 15.47 -0.29
N GLN A 53 -10.46 15.37 0.67
CA GLN A 53 -9.55 16.43 1.09
C GLN A 53 -8.21 15.85 1.55
N ASN A 54 -7.18 16.69 1.71
CA ASN A 54 -5.83 16.23 2.00
C ASN A 54 -5.73 15.49 3.34
N GLU A 55 -6.59 15.83 4.30
CA GLU A 55 -6.66 15.22 5.63
C GLU A 55 -7.13 13.76 5.59
N ASP A 56 -7.78 13.35 4.50
CA ASP A 56 -8.13 11.94 4.28
C ASP A 56 -6.88 11.10 3.92
N CYS A 57 -5.78 11.75 3.52
CA CYS A 57 -4.52 11.12 3.16
C CYS A 57 -3.54 11.20 4.34
N LEU A 58 -2.98 10.06 4.75
CA LEU A 58 -2.02 10.02 5.84
C LEU A 58 -0.64 10.53 5.39
N ASN A 59 0.21 10.82 6.38
CA ASN A 59 1.63 11.14 6.19
C ASN A 59 1.85 12.28 5.16
N GLU A 60 1.00 13.31 5.25
CA GLU A 60 1.04 14.51 4.42
C GLU A 60 0.83 14.23 2.92
N GLY A 61 0.12 13.14 2.60
CA GLY A 61 -0.35 12.88 1.24
C GLY A 61 -1.34 13.95 0.75
N LYS A 62 -1.43 14.12 -0.56
CA LYS A 62 -2.34 15.10 -1.19
C LYS A 62 -3.49 14.41 -1.88
N CYS A 63 -4.69 14.94 -1.73
CA CYS A 63 -5.84 14.45 -2.45
C CYS A 63 -5.90 15.06 -3.85
N GLU A 64 -5.58 14.25 -4.86
CA GLU A 64 -5.51 14.66 -6.27
C GLU A 64 -6.43 13.75 -7.09
N ASP A 65 -7.36 14.33 -7.85
CA ASP A 65 -8.33 13.60 -8.66
C ASP A 65 -9.09 12.49 -7.90
N LYS A 66 -9.48 12.77 -6.64
CA LYS A 66 -10.12 11.82 -5.72
C LYS A 66 -9.24 10.68 -5.21
N PHE A 67 -7.94 10.69 -5.42
CA PHE A 67 -7.04 9.68 -4.86
C PHE A 67 -5.84 10.31 -4.16
N CYS A 68 -5.28 9.63 -3.16
CA CYS A 68 -4.09 10.13 -2.49
C CYS A 68 -2.85 10.01 -3.39
N SER A 69 -2.10 11.10 -3.47
CA SER A 69 -0.77 11.23 -4.06
C SER A 69 0.23 11.20 -2.91
N CYS A 70 1.05 10.14 -2.87
CA CYS A 70 1.89 9.84 -1.72
C CYS A 70 3.29 10.44 -1.84
N ASN A 71 3.85 10.83 -0.69
CA ASN A 71 5.25 11.23 -0.60
C ASN A 71 6.18 10.01 -0.77
N ASP A 72 7.45 10.28 -1.10
CA ASP A 72 8.46 9.25 -1.33
C ASP A 72 8.56 8.26 -0.16
N GLY A 73 8.60 6.97 -0.49
CA GLY A 73 8.68 5.88 0.50
C GLY A 73 7.35 5.44 1.08
N LEU A 74 6.24 6.10 0.72
CA LEU A 74 4.89 5.72 1.14
C LEU A 74 4.11 5.05 0.00
N THR A 75 3.23 4.13 0.37
CA THR A 75 2.29 3.47 -0.53
C THR A 75 0.95 3.22 0.19
N GLY A 76 0.00 2.59 -0.50
CA GLY A 76 -1.36 2.39 -0.01
C GLY A 76 -2.31 3.45 -0.55
N ASP A 77 -3.61 3.20 -0.43
CA ASP A 77 -4.63 4.06 -1.03
C ASP A 77 -4.72 5.40 -0.28
N LYS A 78 -4.30 5.42 0.99
CA LYS A 78 -4.26 6.59 1.88
C LYS A 78 -2.83 6.96 2.31
N CYS A 79 -1.81 6.45 1.63
CA CYS A 79 -0.39 6.64 1.97
C CYS A 79 -0.02 6.14 3.37
N GLU A 80 -0.73 5.11 3.86
CA GLU A 80 -0.61 4.52 5.18
C GLU A 80 0.57 3.56 5.33
N ILE A 81 1.09 3.04 4.21
CA ILE A 81 2.14 2.02 4.21
C ILE A 81 3.50 2.70 4.06
N VAL A 82 4.30 2.65 5.11
CA VAL A 82 5.71 3.09 5.09
C VAL A 82 6.59 1.95 4.58
N THR A 83 7.00 2.01 3.31
CA THR A 83 7.66 0.89 2.60
C THR A 83 8.88 0.34 3.35
N ASP A 84 9.69 1.25 3.90
CA ASP A 84 10.89 0.92 4.65
C ASP A 84 10.63 0.18 5.97
N CYS A 85 9.41 0.27 6.52
CA CYS A 85 9.01 -0.46 7.71
C CYS A 85 8.59 -1.91 7.42
N PHE A 86 8.25 -2.26 6.18
CA PHE A 86 7.75 -3.60 5.85
C PHE A 86 8.76 -4.45 5.10
N VAL A 87 9.38 -3.89 4.06
CA VAL A 87 10.29 -4.63 3.17
C VAL A 87 11.63 -3.93 2.98
N GLY A 88 11.75 -2.68 3.41
CA GLY A 88 12.97 -1.89 3.27
C GLY A 88 13.82 -1.84 4.55
N LYS A 89 14.41 -0.66 4.78
CA LYS A 89 15.52 -0.45 5.73
C LYS A 89 15.23 -0.94 7.15
N TYR A 90 14.03 -0.72 7.67
CA TYR A 90 13.64 -0.96 9.06
C TYR A 90 12.63 -2.11 9.22
N LYS A 91 12.60 -3.06 8.27
CA LYS A 91 11.67 -4.21 8.27
C LYS A 91 11.68 -5.07 9.54
N ASP A 92 12.80 -5.07 10.28
CA ASP A 92 12.99 -5.84 11.50
C ASP A 92 12.99 -4.96 12.76
N CYS A 93 12.72 -3.65 12.63
CA CYS A 93 12.66 -2.69 13.74
C CYS A 93 11.68 -3.16 14.83
N GLU A 94 10.46 -3.54 14.46
CA GLU A 94 9.45 -3.97 15.43
C GLU A 94 9.86 -5.25 16.16
N LYS A 95 10.41 -6.24 15.42
CA LYS A 95 10.91 -7.50 16.00
C LYS A 95 12.07 -7.27 16.96
N SER A 96 12.87 -6.23 16.71
CA SER A 96 13.99 -5.85 17.57
C SER A 96 13.58 -5.03 18.81
N GLY A 97 12.30 -4.68 18.95
CA GLY A 97 11.78 -3.90 20.07
C GLY A 97 11.80 -2.39 19.84
N GLY A 98 11.58 -1.96 18.60
CA GLY A 98 11.28 -0.58 18.26
C GLY A 98 9.90 -0.42 17.64
N LYS A 99 9.59 0.79 17.18
CA LYS A 99 8.44 1.11 16.33
C LYS A 99 8.95 1.81 15.08
N CYS A 100 8.55 1.30 13.92
CA CYS A 100 8.85 1.96 12.67
C CYS A 100 7.69 2.90 12.29
N LYS A 101 8.00 4.15 11.96
CA LYS A 101 7.03 5.18 11.59
C LYS A 101 7.58 6.09 10.49
N TYR A 102 6.70 6.82 9.82
CA TYR A 102 7.10 7.88 8.90
C TYR A 102 7.09 9.21 9.65
N GLU A 103 8.23 9.88 9.70
CA GLU A 103 8.40 11.14 10.44
C GLU A 103 9.47 11.99 9.75
N GLY A 104 9.17 13.26 9.50
CA GLY A 104 10.11 14.18 8.83
C GLY A 104 10.47 13.77 7.41
N GLY A 105 9.52 13.18 6.67
CA GLY A 105 9.71 12.81 5.25
C GLY A 105 10.47 11.51 5.02
N LYS A 106 10.66 10.67 6.05
CA LYS A 106 11.38 9.40 5.94
C LYS A 106 10.90 8.39 6.98
N ALA A 107 11.25 7.12 6.77
CA ALA A 107 11.08 6.10 7.79
C ALA A 107 12.07 6.30 8.95
N VAL A 108 11.59 6.08 10.17
CA VAL A 108 12.33 6.18 11.43
C VAL A 108 12.01 4.95 12.27
N CYS A 109 13.05 4.30 12.80
CA CYS A 109 12.92 3.26 13.82
C CYS A 109 13.19 3.87 15.20
N GLU A 110 12.15 3.94 16.03
CA GLU A 110 12.21 4.44 17.39
C GLU A 110 12.35 3.26 18.37
N CYS A 111 13.48 3.16 19.06
CA CYS A 111 13.77 2.03 19.96
C CYS A 111 13.17 2.23 21.36
N PHE A 112 12.72 1.13 21.96
CA PHE A 112 12.17 1.11 23.33
C PHE A 112 13.10 0.39 24.31
N ASP A 113 12.73 0.36 25.59
CA ASP A 113 13.42 -0.39 26.66
C ASP A 113 14.93 -0.13 26.76
N ASN A 114 15.33 1.14 26.63
CA ASN A 114 16.74 1.59 26.63
C ASN A 114 17.63 0.97 25.53
N LYS A 115 17.02 0.36 24.50
CA LYS A 115 17.74 -0.07 23.30
C LYS A 115 18.12 1.14 22.46
N ILE A 116 19.18 0.98 21.68
CA ILE A 116 19.69 1.99 20.74
C ILE A 116 19.63 1.41 19.33
N LEU A 117 19.31 2.27 18.36
CA LEU A 117 19.32 1.89 16.95
C LEU A 117 20.75 1.54 16.52
N ASN A 118 20.93 0.34 15.98
CA ASN A 118 22.12 -0.05 15.26
C ASN A 118 22.00 0.48 13.82
N ASP A 119 22.73 1.52 13.46
CA ASP A 119 22.65 2.10 12.10
C ASP A 119 23.15 1.19 10.97
N LYS A 120 23.92 0.14 11.28
CA LYS A 120 24.39 -0.82 10.29
C LYS A 120 23.34 -1.87 9.97
N GLU A 121 22.70 -2.38 11.02
CA GLU A 121 21.71 -3.46 10.91
C GLU A 121 20.27 -2.93 10.85
N ASN A 122 20.05 -1.65 11.17
CA ASN A 122 18.77 -0.96 11.19
C ASN A 122 17.74 -1.60 12.14
N ILE A 123 18.23 -2.08 13.27
CA ILE A 123 17.44 -2.72 14.34
C ILE A 123 17.83 -2.15 15.71
N CYS A 124 16.96 -2.31 16.69
CA CYS A 124 17.16 -1.93 18.08
C CYS A 124 17.92 -3.01 18.85
N GLN A 125 19.02 -2.63 19.50
CA GLN A 125 19.85 -3.53 20.30
C GLN A 125 20.14 -2.96 21.68
N GLY A 126 20.44 -3.83 22.64
CA GLY A 126 20.84 -3.42 23.98
C GLY A 126 22.11 -2.57 23.96
N LYS A 127 22.21 -1.65 24.93
CA LYS A 127 23.43 -0.89 25.17
C LYS A 127 24.44 -1.85 25.84
N HIS A 128 25.59 -2.07 25.19
CA HIS A 128 26.73 -2.78 25.79
C HIS A 128 27.41 -1.92 26.86
#